data_AF-A0A6V8LJX2-F1
#
_entry.id   AF-A0A6V8LJX2-F1
#
_cell.length_a   1.000
_cell.length_b   1.000
_cell.length_c   1.000
_cell.angle_alpha   90.00
_cell.angle_beta   90.00
_cell.angle_gamma   90.00
#
_symmetry.space_group_name_H-M   'P 1'
#
loop_
_entity.id
_entity.type
_entity.pdbx_description
1 polymer ?
#
loop_
_entity_poly.entity_id
_entity_poly.type
_entity_poly.pdbx_seq_one_letter_code
_entity_poly.pdbx_strand_id
1 'polypeptide(L)'
;MEIVFSGPDDVRAVLADPRFVPPPPGAAGPVGTMAWLRSAVVRFSHGVEHARRRALVVAELATLDPADLRQAAAKLTAPATAEEAARTVPVAVLASALGVPADRIDAVVTAVAQIAAVYLSPGDPARERVADTAVASLLADLEVLRPESTGRGVGVARISILVQAYVGTGVLIREGRDAGRSPRRCARRRR
;
A
#
# COMPACT_ATOMS: atom_id res chain seq x y z
N MET A 1 -27.59 -1.25 1.45
CA MET A 1 -27.43 -2.53 2.20
C MET A 1 -26.01 -2.99 1.97
N GLU A 2 -25.18 -2.98 3.01
CA GLU A 2 -23.80 -3.48 2.95
C GLU A 2 -23.84 -4.99 3.20
N ILE A 3 -23.19 -5.77 2.33
CA ILE A 3 -23.09 -7.22 2.47
C ILE A 3 -21.69 -7.53 3.00
N VAL A 4 -21.61 -8.23 4.13
CA VAL A 4 -20.34 -8.61 4.78
C VAL A 4 -20.11 -10.10 4.63
N PHE A 5 -18.98 -10.48 4.04
CA PHE A 5 -18.49 -11.86 3.97
C PHE A 5 -17.37 -12.06 4.99
N SER A 6 -17.52 -13.00 5.91
CA SER A 6 -16.55 -13.24 6.99
C SER A 6 -16.06 -14.69 7.08
N GLY A 7 -16.74 -15.63 6.42
CA GLY A 7 -16.29 -17.02 6.28
C GLY A 7 -15.10 -17.12 5.30
N PRO A 8 -14.06 -17.90 5.60
CA PRO A 8 -12.88 -18.00 4.72
C PRO A 8 -13.22 -18.51 3.32
N ASP A 9 -14.19 -19.42 3.20
CA ASP A 9 -14.61 -19.96 1.90
C ASP A 9 -15.50 -18.96 1.13
N ASP A 10 -16.40 -18.24 1.82
CA ASP A 10 -17.19 -17.16 1.22
C ASP A 10 -16.28 -16.03 0.71
N VAL A 11 -15.29 -15.63 1.51
CA VAL A 11 -14.30 -14.62 1.12
C VAL A 11 -13.50 -15.08 -0.10
N ARG A 12 -13.04 -16.33 -0.13
CA ARG A 12 -12.33 -16.88 -1.31
C ARG A 12 -13.22 -16.91 -2.54
N ALA A 13 -14.48 -17.34 -2.39
CA ALA A 13 -15.43 -17.40 -3.49
C ALA A 13 -15.68 -16.02 -4.09
N VAL A 14 -15.92 -15.00 -3.25
CA VAL A 14 -16.12 -13.62 -3.69
C VAL A 14 -14.87 -13.04 -4.33
N LEU A 15 -13.67 -13.28 -3.77
CA LEU A 15 -12.41 -12.80 -4.35
C LEU A 15 -12.05 -13.43 -5.71
N ALA A 16 -12.59 -14.62 -6.01
CA ALA A 16 -12.39 -15.33 -7.27
C ALA A 16 -13.50 -15.07 -8.32
N ASP A 17 -14.63 -14.49 -7.91
CA ASP A 17 -15.78 -14.28 -8.78
C ASP A 17 -15.65 -12.99 -9.59
N PRO A 18 -15.61 -13.06 -10.94
CA PRO A 18 -15.36 -11.90 -11.80
C PRO A 18 -16.48 -10.85 -11.76
N ARG A 19 -17.64 -11.14 -11.15
CA ARG A 19 -18.74 -10.18 -10.96
C ARG A 19 -18.40 -9.14 -9.89
N PHE A 20 -17.48 -9.45 -8.97
CA PHE A 20 -17.06 -8.53 -7.91
C PHE A 20 -15.84 -7.74 -8.35
N VAL A 21 -16.09 -6.63 -9.05
CA VAL A 21 -15.04 -5.68 -9.44
C VAL A 21 -14.96 -4.51 -8.45
N PRO A 22 -13.76 -3.94 -8.21
CA PRO A 22 -13.63 -2.70 -7.46
C PRO A 22 -14.47 -1.59 -8.11
N PRO A 23 -15.08 -0.70 -7.31
CA PRO A 23 -15.72 0.49 -7.87
C PRO A 23 -14.67 1.29 -8.67
N PRO A 24 -15.04 1.82 -9.85
CA PRO A 24 -14.10 2.62 -10.62
C PRO A 24 -13.70 3.86 -9.82
N PRO A 25 -12.46 4.33 -9.99
CA PRO A 25 -12.08 5.61 -9.43
C PRO A 25 -12.93 6.72 -10.07
N GLY A 26 -13.13 7.82 -9.37
CA GLY A 26 -13.75 9.02 -9.95
C GLY A 26 -12.96 9.57 -11.13
N ALA A 27 -13.42 10.69 -11.70
CA ALA A 27 -12.75 11.35 -12.83
C ALA A 27 -11.27 11.59 -12.53
N ALA A 28 -10.41 11.31 -13.52
CA ALA A 28 -8.98 11.52 -13.38
C ALA A 28 -8.68 13.02 -13.21
N GLY A 29 -7.81 13.35 -12.26
CA GLY A 29 -7.29 14.70 -12.05
C GLY A 29 -5.94 14.94 -12.74
N PRO A 30 -5.33 16.11 -12.51
CA PRO A 30 -3.96 16.40 -12.95
C PRO A 30 -2.95 15.40 -12.38
N VAL A 31 -1.88 15.14 -13.12
CA VAL A 31 -0.78 14.27 -12.68
C VAL A 31 -0.20 14.78 -11.36
N GLY A 32 0.11 13.85 -10.45
CA GLY A 32 0.59 14.20 -9.11
C GLY A 32 -0.51 14.45 -8.09
N THR A 33 -1.79 14.30 -8.44
CA THR A 33 -2.92 14.41 -7.48
C THR A 33 -3.43 13.04 -7.04
N MET A 34 -4.20 13.00 -5.96
CA MET A 34 -4.94 11.82 -5.49
C MET A 34 -5.97 11.34 -6.51
N ALA A 35 -6.68 12.25 -7.18
CA ALA A 35 -7.63 11.88 -8.24
C ALA A 35 -6.91 11.17 -9.40
N TRP A 36 -5.74 11.66 -9.81
CA TRP A 36 -4.88 10.98 -10.77
C TRP A 36 -4.33 9.65 -10.25
N LEU A 37 -3.82 9.62 -9.01
CA LEU A 37 -3.25 8.39 -8.44
C LEU A 37 -4.31 7.29 -8.38
N ARG A 38 -5.51 7.57 -7.86
CA ARG A 38 -6.61 6.59 -7.80
C ARG A 38 -7.00 6.09 -9.19
N SER A 39 -6.94 6.93 -10.23
CA SER A 39 -7.22 6.51 -11.60
C SER A 39 -6.10 5.67 -12.24
N ALA A 40 -4.88 5.73 -11.71
CA ALA A 40 -3.70 5.05 -12.25
C ALA A 40 -3.28 3.76 -11.51
N VAL A 41 -3.66 3.60 -10.23
CA VAL A 41 -3.26 2.44 -9.41
C VAL A 41 -4.01 1.15 -9.75
N VAL A 42 -3.37 0.02 -9.50
CA VAL A 42 -3.93 -1.32 -9.73
C VAL A 42 -5.20 -1.59 -8.90
N ARG A 43 -5.30 -1.03 -7.69
CA ARG A 43 -6.38 -1.30 -6.72
C ARG A 43 -7.79 -0.99 -7.25
N PHE A 44 -7.91 0.05 -8.08
CA PHE A 44 -9.19 0.50 -8.64
C PHE A 44 -9.30 0.14 -10.13
N SER A 45 -8.49 -0.81 -10.60
CA SER A 45 -8.49 -1.26 -12.00
C SER A 45 -9.16 -2.62 -12.14
N HIS A 46 -9.70 -2.91 -13.33
CA HIS A 46 -10.16 -4.24 -13.71
C HIS A 46 -9.75 -4.56 -15.16
N GLY A 47 -9.91 -5.82 -15.59
CA GLY A 47 -9.62 -6.27 -16.95
C GLY A 47 -8.17 -6.07 -17.39
N VAL A 48 -7.97 -5.65 -18.65
CA VAL A 48 -6.64 -5.51 -19.29
C VAL A 48 -5.77 -4.48 -18.57
N GLU A 49 -6.35 -3.35 -18.15
CA GLU A 49 -5.58 -2.33 -17.42
C GLU A 49 -5.11 -2.83 -16.06
N HIS A 50 -5.94 -3.61 -15.35
CA HIS A 50 -5.51 -4.27 -14.13
C HIS A 50 -4.34 -5.23 -14.39
N ALA A 51 -4.43 -6.07 -15.42
CA ALA A 51 -3.36 -7.00 -15.76
C ALA A 51 -2.03 -6.27 -16.05
N ARG A 52 -2.08 -5.19 -16.83
CA ARG A 52 -0.92 -4.35 -17.16
C ARG A 52 -0.30 -3.70 -15.91
N ARG A 53 -1.12 -3.04 -15.08
CA ARG A 53 -0.66 -2.36 -13.86
C ARG A 53 -0.14 -3.36 -12.82
N ARG A 54 -0.78 -4.52 -12.70
CA ARG A 54 -0.33 -5.62 -11.85
C ARG A 54 1.03 -6.14 -12.30
N ALA A 55 1.25 -6.31 -13.60
CA ALA A 55 2.54 -6.77 -14.12
C ALA A 55 3.70 -5.83 -13.69
N LEU A 56 3.47 -4.51 -13.71
CA LEU A 56 4.46 -3.53 -13.21
C LEU A 56 4.73 -3.69 -11.71
N VAL A 57 3.68 -3.83 -10.89
CA VAL A 57 3.84 -4.06 -9.44
C VAL A 57 4.60 -5.36 -9.17
N VAL A 58 4.26 -6.43 -9.86
CA VAL A 58 4.94 -7.73 -9.71
C VAL A 58 6.40 -7.64 -10.15
N ALA A 59 6.70 -6.95 -11.24
CA ALA A 59 8.07 -6.73 -11.70
C ALA A 59 8.91 -5.97 -10.67
N GLU A 60 8.37 -4.90 -10.06
CA GLU A 60 9.07 -4.18 -9.00
C GLU A 60 9.30 -5.06 -7.76
N LEU A 61 8.27 -5.80 -7.31
CA LEU A 61 8.41 -6.71 -6.17
C LEU A 61 9.39 -7.86 -6.43
N ALA A 62 9.50 -8.33 -7.66
CA ALA A 62 10.43 -9.41 -8.03
C ALA A 62 11.91 -9.01 -7.92
N THR A 63 12.20 -7.71 -7.82
CA THR A 63 13.58 -7.22 -7.60
C THR A 63 13.98 -7.20 -6.12
N LEU A 64 13.02 -7.43 -5.20
CA LEU A 64 13.25 -7.33 -3.76
C LEU A 64 13.50 -8.71 -3.16
N ASP A 65 14.54 -8.86 -2.34
CA ASP A 65 14.80 -10.08 -1.56
C ASP A 65 14.06 -10.05 -0.20
N PRO A 66 13.10 -10.95 0.05
CA PRO A 66 12.41 -11.02 1.34
C PRO A 66 13.31 -11.24 2.56
N ALA A 67 14.47 -11.90 2.41
CA ALA A 67 15.41 -12.11 3.50
C ALA A 67 16.06 -10.79 3.93
N ASP A 68 16.50 -9.98 2.97
CA ASP A 68 17.10 -8.67 3.22
C ASP A 68 16.08 -7.71 3.85
N LEU A 69 14.85 -7.68 3.32
CA LEU A 69 13.77 -6.88 3.89
C LEU A 69 13.51 -7.25 5.36
N ARG A 70 13.53 -8.55 5.69
CA ARG A 70 13.34 -9.03 7.07
C ARG A 70 14.47 -8.59 7.98
N GLN A 71 15.72 -8.69 7.54
CA GLN A 71 16.87 -8.26 8.33
C GLN A 71 16.84 -6.74 8.58
N ALA A 72 16.51 -5.95 7.56
CA ALA A 72 16.37 -4.50 7.68
C ALA A 72 15.23 -4.12 8.65
N ALA A 73 14.07 -4.78 8.55
CA ALA A 73 12.94 -4.55 9.44
C ALA A 73 13.28 -4.88 10.90
N ALA A 74 14.02 -5.97 11.15
CA ALA A 74 14.45 -6.33 12.50
C ALA A 74 15.33 -5.24 13.15
N LYS A 75 16.26 -4.65 12.38
CA LYS A 75 17.13 -3.56 12.83
C LYS A 75 16.33 -2.30 13.17
N LEU A 76 15.39 -1.90 12.30
CA LEU A 76 14.59 -0.68 12.49
C LEU A 76 13.48 -0.81 13.55
N THR A 77 13.07 -2.04 13.88
CA THR A 77 12.04 -2.27 14.91
C THR A 77 12.61 -2.16 16.32
N ALA A 78 13.89 -2.47 16.52
CA ALA A 78 14.52 -2.49 17.85
C ALA A 78 14.37 -1.18 18.67
N PRO A 79 14.48 0.03 18.08
CA PRO A 79 14.32 1.28 18.82
C PRO A 79 12.89 1.85 18.88
N ALA A 80 11.90 1.29 18.16
CA ALA A 80 10.58 1.91 17.96
C ALA A 80 9.50 1.31 18.86
N THR A 81 8.46 2.10 19.19
CA THR A 81 7.26 1.53 19.83
C THR A 81 6.56 0.55 18.89
N ALA A 82 5.89 -0.46 19.45
CA ALA A 82 5.27 -1.53 18.66
C ALA A 82 4.20 -1.01 17.67
N GLU A 83 3.52 0.09 18.01
CA GLU A 83 2.47 0.69 17.19
C GLU A 83 3.04 1.52 16.03
N GLU A 84 4.02 2.38 16.31
CA GLU A 84 4.71 3.16 15.28
C GLU A 84 5.42 2.23 14.31
N ALA A 85 6.15 1.24 14.84
CA ALA A 85 6.88 0.27 14.04
C ALA A 85 5.97 -0.50 13.06
N ALA A 86 4.73 -0.79 13.44
CA ALA A 86 3.81 -1.55 12.59
C ALA A 86 3.50 -0.84 11.28
N ARG A 87 3.43 0.50 11.26
CA ARG A 87 3.08 1.26 10.04
C ARG A 87 4.30 1.87 9.35
N THR A 88 5.31 2.32 10.09
CA THR A 88 6.43 3.07 9.52
C THR A 88 7.58 2.18 9.05
N VAL A 89 7.92 1.13 9.80
CA VAL A 89 9.04 0.25 9.45
C VAL A 89 8.85 -0.45 8.10
N PRO A 90 7.67 -1.03 7.76
CA PRO A 90 7.48 -1.63 6.45
C PRO A 90 7.69 -0.64 5.31
N VAL A 91 7.24 0.60 5.46
CA VAL A 91 7.41 1.65 4.46
C VAL A 91 8.88 2.06 4.33
N ALA A 92 9.57 2.28 5.45
CA ALA A 92 10.97 2.69 5.45
C ALA A 92 11.88 1.62 4.80
N VAL A 93 11.67 0.34 5.14
CA VAL A 93 12.43 -0.78 4.57
C VAL A 93 12.18 -0.90 3.06
N LEU A 94 10.92 -0.84 2.63
CA LEU A 94 10.58 -0.94 1.21
C LEU A 94 11.09 0.27 0.41
N ALA A 95 10.98 1.48 0.96
CA ALA A 95 11.50 2.69 0.32
C ALA A 95 13.01 2.58 0.09
N SER A 96 13.76 2.16 1.11
CA SER A 96 15.21 1.95 1.00
C SER A 96 15.53 0.88 -0.05
N ALA A 97 14.82 -0.26 -0.05
CA ALA A 97 15.03 -1.33 -1.02
C ALA A 97 14.66 -0.93 -2.46
N LEU A 98 13.75 0.03 -2.64
CA LEU A 98 13.40 0.63 -3.93
C LEU A 98 14.39 1.72 -4.39
N GLY A 99 15.44 1.98 -3.61
CA GLY A 99 16.53 2.90 -3.91
C GLY A 99 16.35 4.32 -3.36
N VAL A 100 15.36 4.57 -2.50
CA VAL A 100 15.18 5.90 -1.89
C VAL A 100 16.40 6.23 -1.01
N PRO A 101 17.03 7.41 -1.18
CA PRO A 101 18.17 7.83 -0.37
C PRO A 101 17.81 7.88 1.12
N ALA A 102 18.77 7.54 1.98
CA ALA A 102 18.54 7.42 3.42
C ALA A 102 18.00 8.72 4.06
N ASP A 103 18.47 9.88 3.60
CA ASP A 103 18.04 11.21 4.05
C ASP A 103 16.61 11.59 3.60
N ARG A 104 16.02 10.80 2.69
CA ARG A 104 14.65 11.00 2.17
C ARG A 104 13.62 10.03 2.76
N ILE A 105 14.06 9.00 3.48
CA ILE A 105 13.16 7.93 3.98
C ILE A 105 12.06 8.48 4.87
N ASP A 106 12.37 9.37 5.82
CA ASP A 106 11.37 9.94 6.74
C ASP A 106 10.33 10.81 6.01
N ALA A 107 10.77 11.53 4.98
CA ALA A 107 9.88 12.30 4.10
C ALA A 107 8.93 11.37 3.32
N VAL A 108 9.44 10.24 2.81
CA VAL A 108 8.61 9.22 2.14
C VAL A 108 7.60 8.60 3.09
N VAL A 109 8.00 8.22 4.31
CA VAL A 109 7.08 7.67 5.32
C VAL A 109 5.96 8.66 5.63
N THR A 110 6.30 9.94 5.80
CA THR A 110 5.33 11.02 6.05
C THR A 110 4.36 11.20 4.89
N ALA A 111 4.88 11.27 3.65
CA ALA A 111 4.08 11.40 2.44
C ALA A 111 3.12 10.21 2.28
N VAL A 112 3.60 8.99 2.51
CA VAL A 112 2.76 7.78 2.44
C VAL A 112 1.64 7.80 3.48
N ALA A 113 1.91 8.27 4.70
CA ALA A 113 0.87 8.41 5.73
C ALA A 113 -0.22 9.42 5.31
N GLN A 114 0.17 10.54 4.71
CA GLN A 114 -0.76 11.56 4.19
C GLN A 114 -1.62 11.03 3.04
N ILE A 115 -1.01 10.29 2.10
CA ILE A 115 -1.71 9.62 1.01
C ILE A 115 -2.69 8.58 1.56
N ALA A 116 -2.22 7.72 2.47
CA ALA A 116 -3.01 6.64 3.05
C ALA A 116 -4.27 7.15 3.77
N ALA A 117 -4.21 8.33 4.39
CA ALA A 117 -5.32 8.93 5.12
C ALA A 117 -6.56 9.19 4.25
N VAL A 118 -6.38 9.38 2.94
CA VAL A 118 -7.48 9.60 1.99
C VAL A 118 -7.52 8.55 0.87
N TYR A 119 -6.59 7.60 0.82
CA TYR A 119 -6.42 6.70 -0.33
C TYR A 119 -7.69 5.97 -0.77
N LEU A 120 -8.45 5.41 0.18
CA LEU A 120 -9.65 4.59 -0.11
C LEU A 120 -10.91 5.40 -0.42
N SER A 121 -11.03 6.59 0.15
CA SER A 121 -12.22 7.42 0.02
C SER A 121 -11.82 8.88 0.13
N PRO A 122 -12.34 9.76 -0.73
CA PRO A 122 -12.00 11.17 -0.66
C PRO A 122 -12.22 11.74 0.74
N GLY A 123 -11.21 12.44 1.24
CA GLY A 123 -11.26 13.09 2.54
C GLY A 123 -11.91 14.47 2.47
N ASP A 124 -11.87 15.19 3.60
CA ASP A 124 -12.10 16.63 3.60
C ASP A 124 -11.12 17.33 2.62
N PRO A 125 -11.54 18.40 1.91
CA PRO A 125 -10.72 19.08 0.91
C PRO A 125 -9.33 19.54 1.38
N ALA A 126 -9.16 19.87 2.67
CA ALA A 126 -7.86 20.23 3.21
C ALA A 126 -6.90 19.03 3.24
N ARG A 127 -7.40 17.85 3.61
CA ARG A 127 -6.61 16.61 3.63
C ARG A 127 -6.28 16.13 2.22
N GLU A 128 -7.20 16.29 1.27
CA GLU A 128 -6.93 16.01 -0.15
C GLU A 128 -5.78 16.88 -0.69
N ARG A 129 -5.77 18.20 -0.42
CA ARG A 129 -4.65 19.07 -0.86
C ARG A 129 -3.29 18.68 -0.28
N VAL A 130 -3.27 18.25 1.00
CA VAL A 130 -2.05 17.74 1.64
C VAL A 130 -1.61 16.43 0.95
N ALA A 131 -2.55 15.54 0.67
CA ALA A 131 -2.26 14.28 -0.03
C ALA A 131 -1.80 14.52 -1.48
N ASP A 132 -2.39 15.48 -2.21
CA ASP A 132 -1.94 15.86 -3.55
C ASP A 132 -0.47 16.33 -3.53
N THR A 133 -0.12 17.18 -2.56
CA THR A 133 1.27 17.62 -2.37
C THR A 133 2.20 16.44 -2.10
N ALA A 134 1.76 15.49 -1.27
CA ALA A 134 2.50 14.28 -0.95
C ALA A 134 2.69 13.36 -2.17
N VAL A 135 1.65 13.18 -3.00
CA VAL A 135 1.73 12.39 -4.24
C VAL A 135 2.73 13.02 -5.19
N ALA A 136 2.66 14.34 -5.41
CA ALA A 136 3.58 15.04 -6.31
C ALA A 136 5.04 14.92 -5.86
N SER A 137 5.33 15.13 -4.56
CA SER A 137 6.67 15.00 -4.01
C SER A 137 7.20 13.56 -4.09
N LEU A 138 6.38 12.58 -3.70
CA LEU A 138 6.77 11.18 -3.72
C LEU A 138 7.00 10.68 -5.15
N LEU A 139 6.18 11.12 -6.10
CA LEU A 139 6.37 10.80 -7.51
C LEU A 139 7.71 11.35 -8.03
N ALA A 140 8.03 12.60 -7.72
CA ALA A 140 9.30 13.22 -8.11
C ALA A 140 10.50 12.47 -7.52
N ASP A 141 10.46 12.14 -6.21
CA ASP A 141 11.52 11.37 -5.55
C ASP A 141 11.72 9.99 -6.19
N LEU A 142 10.64 9.32 -6.62
CA LEU A 142 10.72 8.00 -7.24
C LEU A 142 11.11 8.01 -8.72
N GLU A 143 10.78 9.08 -9.45
CA GLU A 143 11.14 9.25 -10.87
C GLU A 143 12.63 9.59 -11.04
N VAL A 144 13.20 10.41 -10.14
CA VAL A 144 14.65 10.73 -10.14
C VAL A 144 15.52 9.48 -10.03
N LEU A 145 15.04 8.46 -9.32
CA LEU A 145 15.78 7.21 -9.10
C LEU A 145 15.84 6.31 -10.35
N ARG A 146 15.03 6.57 -11.38
CA ARG A 146 15.11 5.86 -12.67
C ARG A 146 14.91 6.83 -13.85
N PRO A 147 15.99 7.50 -14.30
CA PRO A 147 15.91 8.45 -15.41
C PRO A 147 15.57 7.84 -16.78
N GLU A 148 15.69 6.51 -16.94
CA GLU A 148 15.56 5.85 -18.24
C GLU A 148 14.28 5.01 -18.40
N SER A 149 13.45 5.42 -19.38
CA SER A 149 12.48 4.64 -20.18
C SER A 149 11.37 3.83 -19.48
N THR A 150 11.26 3.82 -18.16
CA THR A 150 10.15 3.18 -17.46
C THR A 150 9.10 4.23 -17.12
N GLY A 151 8.19 4.49 -18.07
CA GLY A 151 7.19 5.55 -17.96
C GLY A 151 6.40 5.55 -16.64
N ARG A 152 5.70 6.66 -16.36
CA ARG A 152 4.99 7.01 -15.09
C ARG A 152 4.24 5.86 -14.36
N GLY A 153 3.89 4.78 -15.06
CA GLY A 153 3.35 3.55 -14.46
C GLY A 153 4.25 2.90 -13.41
N VAL A 154 5.59 2.99 -13.50
CA VAL A 154 6.49 2.42 -12.47
C VAL A 154 6.44 3.25 -11.18
N GLY A 155 6.44 4.57 -11.28
CA GLY A 155 6.23 5.45 -10.12
C GLY A 155 4.91 5.14 -9.40
N VAL A 156 3.82 4.98 -10.16
CA VAL A 156 2.51 4.56 -9.62
C VAL A 156 2.56 3.17 -8.97
N ALA A 157 3.30 2.21 -9.54
CA ALA A 157 3.46 0.88 -8.96
C ALA A 157 4.18 0.94 -7.60
N ARG A 158 5.27 1.71 -7.51
CA ARG A 158 6.03 1.92 -6.26
C ARG A 158 5.19 2.62 -5.20
N ILE A 159 4.47 3.68 -5.55
CA ILE A 159 3.53 4.35 -4.62
C ILE A 159 2.48 3.33 -4.13
N SER A 160 1.95 2.48 -5.02
CA SER A 160 0.98 1.44 -4.64
C SER A 160 1.55 0.45 -3.62
N ILE A 161 2.80 0.01 -3.81
CA ILE A 161 3.49 -0.89 -2.87
C ILE A 161 3.62 -0.24 -1.49
N LEU A 162 4.12 1.01 -1.44
CA LEU A 162 4.35 1.73 -0.19
C LEU A 162 3.04 2.01 0.58
N VAL A 163 2.00 2.47 -0.10
CA VAL A 163 0.69 2.74 0.53
C VAL A 163 0.06 1.45 1.08
N GLN A 164 0.17 0.34 0.35
CA GLN A 164 -0.35 -0.95 0.82
C GLN A 164 0.45 -1.51 1.99
N ALA A 165 1.76 -1.25 2.06
CA ALA A 165 2.57 -1.59 3.22
C ALA A 165 2.14 -0.79 4.46
N TYR A 166 1.82 0.49 4.30
CA TYR A 166 1.35 1.33 5.41
C TYR A 166 -0.02 0.89 5.95
N VAL A 167 -0.98 0.65 5.06
CA VAL A 167 -2.37 0.31 5.45
C VAL A 167 -2.51 -1.17 5.78
N GLY A 168 -2.23 -2.04 4.80
CA GLY A 168 -2.48 -3.48 4.89
C GLY A 168 -1.54 -4.18 5.84
N THR A 169 -0.22 -4.05 5.62
CA THR A 169 0.78 -4.73 6.46
C THR A 169 0.74 -4.22 7.89
N GLY A 170 0.52 -2.92 8.09
CA GLY A 170 0.36 -2.36 9.43
C GLY A 170 -0.86 -2.88 10.20
N VAL A 171 -1.97 -3.18 9.52
CA VAL A 171 -3.10 -3.88 10.15
C VAL A 171 -2.71 -5.31 10.51
N LEU A 172 -2.12 -6.07 9.57
CA LEU A 172 -1.74 -7.46 9.80
C LEU A 172 -0.76 -7.62 10.97
N ILE A 173 0.20 -6.71 11.12
CA ILE A 173 1.16 -6.72 12.24
C ILE A 173 0.44 -6.49 13.58
N ARG A 174 -0.49 -5.52 13.65
CA ARG A 174 -1.27 -5.26 14.87
C ARG A 174 -2.12 -6.47 15.25
N GLU A 175 -2.94 -6.96 14.32
CA GLU A 175 -3.83 -8.11 14.54
C GLU A 175 -3.05 -9.39 14.91
N GLY A 176 -1.90 -9.61 14.26
CA GLY A 176 -1.02 -10.75 14.57
C GLY A 176 -0.45 -10.69 15.99
N ARG A 177 -0.13 -9.48 16.49
CA ARG A 177 0.33 -9.31 17.88
C ARG A 177 -0.78 -9.55 18.88
N ASP A 178 -1.98 -9.02 18.64
CA ASP A 178 -3.11 -9.17 19.57
C ASP A 178 -3.61 -10.62 19.62
N ALA A 179 -3.62 -11.29 18.47
CA ALA A 179 -3.85 -12.73 18.36
C ALA A 179 -2.84 -13.58 19.14
N GLY A 180 -1.57 -13.17 19.17
CA GLY A 180 -0.51 -13.85 19.91
C GLY A 180 -0.54 -13.61 21.42
N ARG A 181 -1.22 -12.55 21.89
CA ARG A 181 -1.41 -12.23 23.32
C ARG A 181 -2.65 -12.86 23.93
N SER A 182 -3.61 -13.32 23.14
CA SER A 182 -4.83 -14.00 23.63
C SER A 182 -4.71 -15.53 23.59
N PRO A 183 -4.97 -16.26 24.69
CA PRO A 183 -5.14 -17.71 24.64
C PRO A 183 -6.46 -18.01 23.91
N ARG A 184 -6.36 -18.35 22.62
CA ARG A 184 -7.53 -18.60 21.76
C ARG A 184 -8.33 -19.80 22.28
N ARG A 185 -9.41 -19.56 23.03
CA ARG A 185 -10.51 -20.54 23.18
C ARG A 185 -11.28 -20.57 21.86
N CYS A 186 -10.88 -21.44 20.94
CA CYS A 186 -11.71 -21.80 19.80
C CYS A 186 -12.94 -22.58 20.29
N ALA A 187 -14.06 -21.89 20.49
CA ALA A 187 -15.35 -22.55 20.56
C ALA A 187 -15.71 -23.05 19.15
N ARG A 188 -15.37 -24.31 18.85
CA ARG A 188 -15.91 -25.03 17.70
C ARG A 188 -17.43 -25.13 17.88
N ARG A 189 -18.21 -24.40 17.09
CA ARG A 189 -19.61 -24.75 16.87
C ARG A 189 -19.64 -25.97 15.96
N ARG A 190 -20.01 -27.12 16.54
CA ARG A 190 -20.48 -28.28 15.78
C ARG A 190 -21.82 -27.91 15.14
N ARG A 191 -21.91 -28.02 13.82
CA ARG A 191 -23.12 -28.47 13.12
C ARG A 191 -22.66 -29.41 12.03
#